data_AF-M0DL96-F1
#
_entry.id   AF-M0DL96-F1
#
_cell.length_a   1.000
_cell.length_b   1.000
_cell.length_c   1.000
_cell.angle_alpha   90.00
_cell.angle_beta   90.00
_cell.angle_gamma   90.00
#
_symmetry.space_group_name_H-M   'P 1'
#
loop_
_entity.id
_entity.type
_entity.pdbx_description
1 polymer ?
#
loop_
_entity_poly.entity_id
_entity_poly.type
_entity_poly.pdbx_seq_one_letter_code
_entity_poly.pdbx_strand_id
1 'polypeptide(L)'
;MSEWTDAIVGERMTVDNQFNDRVSASRFSSQEWGLIMTATEFEIEDAGDPEDARIVADTSSLPAIMPELENVRSQVAAMGGAPGGDAGGSSGSGGGLVDSIKGALGLGGGGGDSGPSDEEIDAAERLVQEYADELQAHLEETGKWERVRVAYQE
;
A
#
# COMPACT_ATOMS: atom_id res chain seq x y z
N MET A 1 21.32 -5.80 8.49
CA MET A 1 20.55 -6.59 7.50
C MET A 1 21.03 -8.00 7.66
N SER A 2 20.11 -8.91 7.96
CA SER A 2 20.39 -10.32 8.18
C SER A 2 20.87 -10.99 6.89
N GLU A 3 21.70 -12.04 6.99
CA GLU A 3 22.32 -12.68 5.81
C GLU A 3 21.28 -13.20 4.81
N TRP A 4 20.11 -13.65 5.28
CA TRP A 4 19.01 -14.08 4.41
C TRP A 4 18.40 -12.93 3.60
N THR A 5 18.32 -11.70 4.14
CA THR A 5 17.78 -10.54 3.41
C THR A 5 18.65 -10.26 2.19
N ASP A 6 19.98 -10.28 2.37
CA ASP A 6 20.92 -10.12 1.28
C ASP A 6 20.81 -11.27 0.25
N ALA A 7 20.50 -12.49 0.71
CA ALA A 7 20.30 -13.65 -0.15
C ALA A 7 19.05 -13.54 -1.05
N ILE A 8 18.02 -12.81 -0.61
CA ILE A 8 16.76 -12.64 -1.37
C ILE A 8 16.66 -11.33 -2.16
N VAL A 9 17.54 -10.34 -1.94
CA VAL A 9 17.45 -9.02 -2.60
C VAL A 9 17.31 -9.11 -4.12
N GLY A 10 18.08 -9.99 -4.78
CA GLY A 10 18.01 -10.17 -6.24
C GLY A 10 16.68 -10.77 -6.70
N GLU A 11 16.16 -11.73 -5.96
CA GLU A 11 14.89 -12.40 -6.26
C GLU A 11 13.72 -11.46 -5.99
N ARG A 12 13.80 -10.69 -4.91
CA ARG A 12 12.84 -9.65 -4.54
C ARG A 12 12.67 -8.62 -5.66
N MET A 13 13.77 -8.12 -6.24
CA MET A 13 13.70 -7.20 -7.38
C MET A 13 12.98 -7.82 -8.59
N THR A 14 13.09 -9.13 -8.77
CA THR A 14 12.43 -9.84 -9.88
C THR A 14 10.92 -9.97 -9.61
N VAL A 15 10.54 -10.33 -8.39
CA VAL A 15 9.15 -10.44 -7.95
C VAL A 15 8.47 -9.06 -7.93
N ASP A 16 9.15 -8.01 -7.45
CA ASP A 16 8.67 -6.62 -7.46
C ASP A 16 8.19 -6.20 -8.85
N ASN A 17 8.97 -6.54 -9.88
CA ASN A 17 8.65 -6.19 -11.26
C ASN A 17 7.41 -6.95 -11.76
N GLN A 18 7.27 -8.23 -11.40
CA GLN A 18 6.14 -9.06 -11.82
C GLN A 18 4.86 -8.73 -11.06
N PHE A 19 5.00 -8.34 -9.80
CA PHE A 19 3.88 -8.03 -8.92
C PHE A 19 3.25 -6.66 -9.20
N ASN A 20 3.92 -5.80 -9.97
CA ASN A 20 3.38 -4.49 -10.40
C ASN A 20 2.01 -4.58 -11.09
N ASP A 21 1.76 -5.64 -11.86
CA ASP A 21 0.46 -5.85 -12.52
C ASP A 21 -0.64 -6.12 -11.49
N ARG A 22 -0.34 -6.88 -10.43
CA ARG A 22 -1.28 -7.15 -9.32
C ARG A 22 -1.53 -5.89 -8.49
N VAL A 23 -0.48 -5.12 -8.21
CA VAL A 23 -0.62 -3.81 -7.54
C VAL A 23 -1.51 -2.88 -8.36
N SER A 24 -1.31 -2.81 -9.67
CA SER A 24 -2.12 -1.97 -10.56
C SER A 24 -3.59 -2.43 -10.66
N ALA A 25 -3.85 -3.71 -10.48
CA ALA A 25 -5.19 -4.28 -10.38
C ALA A 25 -5.79 -4.18 -8.96
N SER A 26 -4.98 -3.83 -7.97
CA SER A 26 -5.41 -3.65 -6.59
C SER A 26 -6.06 -2.29 -6.37
N ARG A 27 -6.46 -2.00 -5.12
CA ARG A 27 -6.95 -0.67 -4.73
C ARG A 27 -5.85 0.36 -4.51
N PHE A 28 -4.59 -0.08 -4.43
CA PHE A 28 -3.45 0.77 -4.11
C PHE A 28 -2.71 1.19 -5.38
N SER A 29 -2.33 2.45 -5.44
CA SER A 29 -1.39 2.98 -6.42
C SER A 29 0.03 2.49 -6.14
N SER A 30 0.93 2.59 -7.12
CA SER A 30 2.34 2.23 -6.94
C SER A 30 3.05 3.05 -5.84
N GLN A 31 2.58 4.28 -5.57
CA GLN A 31 3.13 5.13 -4.51
C GLN A 31 2.69 4.65 -3.12
N GLU A 32 1.39 4.33 -2.98
CA GLU A 32 0.83 3.73 -1.78
C GLU A 32 1.47 2.37 -1.49
N TRP A 33 1.66 1.55 -2.52
CA TRP A 33 2.37 0.27 -2.42
C TRP A 33 3.81 0.43 -1.93
N GLY A 34 4.53 1.43 -2.43
CA GLY A 34 5.87 1.74 -1.95
C GLY A 34 5.89 2.05 -0.44
N LEU A 35 4.92 2.81 0.06
CA LEU A 35 4.80 3.11 1.49
C LEU A 35 4.47 1.85 2.32
N ILE A 36 3.50 1.05 1.85
CA ILE A 36 3.13 -0.24 2.48
C ILE A 36 4.36 -1.15 2.59
N MET A 37 5.13 -1.30 1.51
CA MET A 37 6.32 -2.15 1.47
C MET A 37 7.49 -1.63 2.32
N THR A 38 7.50 -0.35 2.69
CA THR A 38 8.49 0.20 3.64
C THR A 38 8.12 -0.06 5.10
N ALA A 39 6.83 -0.27 5.38
CA ALA A 39 6.30 -0.61 6.70
C ALA A 39 6.06 -2.12 6.86
N THR A 40 6.41 -2.91 5.85
CA THR A 40 6.35 -4.36 5.90
C THR A 40 7.72 -4.92 6.17
N GLU A 41 7.81 -5.85 7.10
CA GLU A 41 8.96 -6.71 7.29
C GLU A 41 8.59 -8.14 6.85
N PHE A 42 9.55 -8.90 6.37
CA PHE A 42 9.33 -10.30 6.01
C PHE A 42 10.08 -11.19 6.98
N GLU A 43 9.49 -12.32 7.33
CA GLU A 43 10.08 -13.34 8.20
C GLU A 43 9.83 -14.73 7.63
N ILE A 44 10.56 -15.73 8.15
CA ILE A 44 10.30 -17.14 7.82
C ILE A 44 9.72 -17.81 9.07
N GLU A 45 8.41 -18.07 9.04
CA GLU A 45 7.74 -18.89 10.05
C GLU A 45 8.18 -20.34 9.89
N ASP A 46 8.30 -21.06 11.02
CA ASP A 46 8.69 -22.47 11.07
C ASP A 46 9.98 -22.81 10.29
N ALA A 47 10.95 -21.88 10.24
CA ALA A 47 12.19 -22.06 9.47
C ALA A 47 12.93 -23.38 9.76
N GLY A 48 12.79 -23.95 10.97
CA GLY A 48 13.39 -25.22 11.35
C GLY A 48 12.76 -26.46 10.69
N ASP A 49 11.54 -26.35 10.15
CA ASP A 49 10.82 -27.42 9.48
C ASP A 49 10.74 -27.14 7.96
N PRO A 50 11.41 -27.92 7.10
CA PRO A 50 11.39 -27.68 5.66
C PRO A 50 10.01 -27.90 5.02
N GLU A 51 9.09 -28.63 5.67
CA GLU A 51 7.75 -28.88 5.12
C GLU A 51 6.76 -27.76 5.50
N ASP A 52 6.92 -27.15 6.68
CA ASP A 52 6.04 -26.10 7.19
C ASP A 52 6.61 -24.67 7.00
N ALA A 53 7.91 -24.53 6.69
CA ALA A 53 8.55 -23.22 6.55
C ALA A 53 7.86 -22.35 5.49
N ARG A 54 7.55 -21.11 5.84
CA ARG A 54 6.89 -20.15 4.95
C ARG A 54 7.33 -18.71 5.15
N ILE A 55 7.33 -17.92 4.08
CA ILE A 55 7.52 -16.47 4.19
C ILE A 55 6.21 -15.84 4.68
N VAL A 56 6.31 -15.08 5.77
CA VAL A 56 5.20 -14.31 6.34
C VAL A 56 5.53 -12.84 6.31
N ALA A 57 4.49 -12.02 6.12
CA ALA A 57 4.61 -10.57 6.17
C ALA A 57 4.25 -10.06 7.58
N ASP A 58 5.21 -9.47 8.27
CA ASP A 58 4.93 -8.66 9.46
C ASP A 58 4.41 -7.29 9.00
N THR A 59 3.13 -7.08 9.31
CA THR A 59 2.35 -5.91 8.94
C THR A 59 1.93 -5.10 10.17
N SER A 60 2.51 -5.39 11.35
CA SER A 60 2.22 -4.70 12.61
C SER A 60 2.46 -3.19 12.55
N SER A 61 3.29 -2.72 11.63
CA SER A 61 3.59 -1.30 11.38
C SER A 61 2.64 -0.63 10.37
N LEU A 62 1.78 -1.38 9.66
CA LEU A 62 0.85 -0.80 8.69
C LEU A 62 -0.09 0.25 9.30
N PRO A 63 -0.71 0.04 10.49
CA PRO A 63 -1.60 1.03 11.08
C PRO A 63 -0.92 2.40 11.30
N ALA A 64 0.39 2.41 11.54
CA ALA A 64 1.15 3.64 11.77
C ALA A 64 1.37 4.46 10.50
N ILE A 65 1.40 3.84 9.31
CA ILE A 65 1.63 4.52 8.03
C ILE A 65 0.33 4.93 7.32
N MET A 66 -0.82 4.48 7.79
CA MET A 66 -2.11 4.77 7.17
C MET A 66 -2.44 6.27 7.03
N PRO A 67 -2.13 7.15 8.01
CA PRO A 67 -2.36 8.58 7.84
C PRO A 67 -1.55 9.17 6.67
N GLU A 68 -0.34 8.65 6.45
CA GLU A 68 0.51 9.07 5.32
C GLU A 68 0.00 8.47 4.00
N LEU A 69 -0.55 7.26 4.02
CA LEU A 69 -1.20 6.63 2.87
C LEU A 69 -2.38 7.49 2.37
N GLU A 70 -3.24 7.94 3.29
CA GLU A 70 -4.36 8.83 2.98
C GLU A 70 -3.87 10.20 2.47
N ASN A 71 -2.79 10.74 3.05
CA ASN A 71 -2.18 11.98 2.61
C ASN A 71 -1.72 11.88 1.13
N VAL A 72 -1.03 10.80 0.76
CA VAL A 72 -0.61 10.53 -0.63
C VAL A 72 -1.82 10.47 -1.56
N ARG A 73 -2.85 9.71 -1.18
CA ARG A 73 -4.10 9.59 -1.95
C ARG A 73 -4.77 10.96 -2.18
N SER A 74 -4.83 11.78 -1.13
CA SER A 74 -5.44 13.11 -1.18
C SER A 74 -4.69 14.07 -2.10
N GLN A 75 -3.35 14.02 -2.09
CA GLN A 75 -2.50 14.82 -2.97
C GLN A 75 -2.69 14.43 -4.45
N VAL A 76 -2.73 13.12 -4.73
CA VAL A 76 -2.98 12.62 -6.09
C VAL A 76 -4.37 13.04 -6.59
N ALA A 77 -5.40 12.95 -5.74
CA ALA A 77 -6.75 13.40 -6.09
C ALA A 77 -6.83 14.91 -6.34
N ALA A 78 -6.15 15.71 -5.51
CA ALA A 78 -6.08 17.17 -5.67
C ALA A 78 -5.33 17.58 -6.96
N MET A 79 -4.36 16.79 -7.40
CA MET A 79 -3.58 17.05 -8.61
C MET A 79 -4.25 16.47 -9.88
N GLY A 80 -5.03 15.40 -9.76
CA GLY A 80 -5.84 14.81 -10.85
C GLY A 80 -7.18 15.53 -11.09
N GLY A 81 -7.62 16.37 -10.14
CA GLY A 81 -8.79 17.22 -10.25
C GLY A 81 -8.50 18.55 -10.97
N ALA A 82 -8.08 18.51 -12.23
CA ALA A 82 -8.13 19.72 -13.05
C ALA A 82 -9.60 20.09 -13.36
N PRO A 83 -10.08 21.31 -13.05
CA PRO A 83 -11.38 21.77 -13.50
C PRO A 83 -11.32 22.02 -15.01
N GLY A 84 -11.65 21.00 -15.78
CA GLY A 84 -11.90 21.12 -17.21
C GLY A 84 -13.27 21.69 -17.47
N GLY A 85 -13.36 23.02 -17.60
CA GLY A 85 -14.32 23.66 -18.51
C GLY A 85 -15.31 24.62 -17.89
N ASP A 86 -14.95 25.90 -17.83
CA ASP A 86 -15.90 27.01 -18.04
C ASP A 86 -15.15 28.21 -18.63
N ALA A 87 -14.93 28.15 -19.95
CA ALA A 87 -14.61 29.31 -20.77
C ALA A 87 -15.72 29.45 -21.82
N GLY A 88 -16.79 30.15 -21.45
CA GLY A 88 -17.97 30.32 -22.30
C GLY A 88 -18.84 31.53 -21.93
N GLY A 89 -18.34 32.75 -22.20
CA GLY A 89 -19.20 33.81 -22.74
C GLY A 89 -20.00 34.71 -21.79
N SER A 90 -19.41 35.89 -21.55
CA SER A 90 -20.05 37.22 -21.63
C SER A 90 -21.32 37.57 -20.83
N SER A 91 -21.08 38.55 -19.95
CA SER A 91 -21.80 39.83 -19.83
C SER A 91 -22.88 39.95 -18.75
N GLY A 92 -22.60 40.85 -17.80
CA GLY A 92 -23.60 41.82 -17.36
C GLY A 92 -24.12 41.70 -15.92
N SER A 93 -23.89 42.78 -15.18
CA SER A 93 -24.64 43.26 -14.01
C SER A 93 -24.51 42.52 -12.69
N GLY A 94 -23.96 43.27 -11.73
CA GLY A 94 -23.88 42.91 -10.32
C GLY A 94 -25.23 42.76 -9.63
N GLY A 95 -25.19 42.04 -8.52
CA GLY A 95 -26.30 41.95 -7.58
C GLY A 95 -26.37 40.61 -6.86
N GLY A 96 -25.61 40.48 -5.76
CA GLY A 96 -25.94 39.57 -4.65
C GLY A 96 -25.63 38.08 -4.81
N LEU A 97 -24.44 37.65 -4.37
CA LEU A 97 -24.08 36.24 -4.12
C LEU A 97 -23.22 36.12 -2.84
N VAL A 98 -23.65 36.79 -1.78
CA VAL A 98 -23.14 36.55 -0.41
C VAL A 98 -24.17 35.75 0.39
N ASP A 99 -24.49 34.54 -0.05
CA ASP A 99 -25.21 33.56 0.78
C ASP A 99 -24.66 32.12 0.70
N SER A 100 -23.58 31.88 -0.07
CA SER A 100 -23.03 30.52 -0.25
C SER A 100 -21.81 30.19 0.62
N ILE A 101 -21.38 31.10 1.51
CA ILE A 101 -20.30 30.84 2.49
C ILE A 101 -20.86 30.32 3.84
N LYS A 102 -22.08 29.77 3.84
CA LYS A 102 -22.64 29.00 4.98
C LYS A 102 -22.62 27.49 4.78
N GLY A 103 -21.84 26.98 3.82
CA GLY A 103 -21.52 25.56 3.71
C GLY A 103 -20.20 25.13 4.38
N ALA A 104 -19.36 26.08 4.79
CA ALA A 104 -17.99 25.79 5.26
C ALA A 104 -17.86 25.52 6.76
N LEU A 105 -18.96 25.58 7.53
CA LEU A 105 -18.96 25.32 8.98
C LEU A 105 -20.28 24.62 9.36
N GLY A 106 -20.41 23.36 8.93
CA GLY A 106 -21.55 22.49 9.20
C GLY A 106 -21.15 21.29 10.04
N LEU A 107 -20.93 21.51 11.33
CA LEU A 107 -20.96 20.50 12.38
C LEU A 107 -22.37 19.85 12.37
N GLY A 108 -22.50 18.68 11.73
CA GLY A 108 -23.73 17.89 11.67
C GLY A 108 -23.37 16.41 11.77
N GLY A 109 -23.56 15.84 12.96
CA GLY A 109 -22.95 14.58 13.37
C GLY A 109 -23.49 13.31 12.72
N GLY A 110 -22.62 12.30 12.73
CA GLY A 110 -22.92 10.89 12.50
C GLY A 110 -21.65 10.09 12.19
N GLY A 111 -20.97 9.59 13.23
CA GLY A 111 -19.95 8.50 13.29
C GLY A 111 -18.95 8.32 12.13
N GLY A 112 -17.64 8.25 12.30
CA GLY A 112 -16.78 8.08 13.47
C GLY A 112 -15.34 8.38 13.06
N ASP A 113 -14.39 8.15 13.96
CA ASP A 113 -12.93 8.12 13.71
C ASP A 113 -12.55 8.01 12.24
N SER A 114 -12.00 9.08 11.63
CA SER A 114 -11.26 8.95 10.38
C SER A 114 -9.83 8.51 10.71
N GLY A 115 -9.73 7.36 11.37
CA GLY A 115 -8.57 6.51 11.24
C GLY A 115 -8.69 5.73 9.92
N PRO A 116 -7.63 5.04 9.48
CA PRO A 116 -7.77 4.02 8.45
C PRO A 116 -8.99 3.14 8.69
N SER A 117 -9.78 2.88 7.64
CA SER A 117 -10.77 1.82 7.74
C SER A 117 -10.05 0.48 7.90
N ASP A 118 -10.50 -0.37 8.83
CA ASP A 118 -10.00 -1.74 9.01
C ASP A 118 -9.93 -2.50 7.67
N GLU A 119 -10.90 -2.26 6.78
CA GLU A 119 -10.93 -2.82 5.41
C GLU A 119 -9.74 -2.44 4.52
N GLU A 120 -9.12 -1.28 4.76
CA GLU A 120 -7.95 -0.81 4.01
C GLU A 120 -6.68 -1.48 4.54
N ILE A 121 -6.57 -1.61 5.87
CA ILE A 121 -5.50 -2.39 6.53
C ILE A 121 -5.58 -3.85 6.08
N ASP A 122 -6.75 -4.49 6.20
CA ASP A 122 -6.98 -5.88 5.78
C ASP A 122 -6.62 -6.09 4.30
N ALA A 123 -6.84 -5.10 3.45
CA ALA A 123 -6.49 -5.18 2.03
C ALA A 123 -4.98 -5.06 1.80
N ALA A 124 -4.30 -4.19 2.55
CA ALA A 124 -2.85 -4.06 2.50
C ALA A 124 -2.20 -5.36 3.02
N GLU A 125 -2.64 -5.87 4.18
CA GLU A 125 -2.15 -7.12 4.77
C GLU A 125 -2.26 -8.29 3.80
N ARG A 126 -3.44 -8.45 3.16
CA ARG A 126 -3.65 -9.50 2.15
C ARG A 126 -2.72 -9.34 0.95
N LEU A 127 -2.61 -8.14 0.40
CA LEU A 127 -1.77 -7.92 -0.79
C LEU A 127 -0.28 -8.16 -0.49
N VAL A 128 0.17 -7.80 0.70
CA VAL A 128 1.54 -8.06 1.15
C VAL A 128 1.78 -9.54 1.40
N GLN A 129 0.81 -10.28 1.98
CA GLN A 129 0.95 -11.73 2.11
C GLN A 129 0.95 -12.42 0.74
N GLU A 130 0.13 -11.98 -0.22
CA GLU A 130 0.17 -12.48 -1.60
C GLU A 130 1.54 -12.24 -2.26
N TYR A 131 2.19 -11.12 -1.94
CA TYR A 131 3.56 -10.86 -2.36
C TYR A 131 4.56 -11.82 -1.70
N ALA A 132 4.42 -12.08 -0.39
CA ALA A 132 5.26 -13.04 0.33
C ALA A 132 5.15 -14.45 -0.25
N ASP A 133 3.92 -14.87 -0.58
CA ASP A 133 3.63 -16.17 -1.20
C ASP A 133 4.27 -16.26 -2.59
N GLU A 134 4.20 -15.19 -3.39
CA GLU A 134 4.87 -15.13 -4.71
C GLU A 134 6.39 -15.20 -4.58
N LEU A 135 6.96 -14.49 -3.60
CA LEU A 135 8.39 -14.52 -3.33
C LEU A 135 8.86 -15.92 -2.95
N GLN A 136 8.10 -16.61 -2.09
CA GLN A 136 8.40 -17.99 -1.73
C GLN A 136 8.33 -18.90 -2.95
N ALA A 137 7.24 -18.85 -3.73
CA ALA A 137 7.09 -19.65 -4.94
C ALA A 137 8.26 -19.44 -5.91
N HIS A 138 8.67 -18.18 -6.12
CA HIS A 138 9.82 -17.87 -6.96
C HIS A 138 11.13 -18.44 -6.42
N LEU A 139 11.34 -18.41 -5.10
CA LEU A 139 12.52 -19.00 -4.45
C LEU A 139 12.53 -20.53 -4.57
N GLU A 140 11.38 -21.18 -4.50
CA GLU A 140 11.24 -22.62 -4.71
C GLU A 140 11.50 -23.00 -6.17
N GLU A 141 10.91 -22.27 -7.13
CA GLU A 141 11.10 -22.48 -8.57
C GLU A 141 12.56 -22.32 -9.00
N THR A 142 13.27 -21.35 -8.41
CA THR A 142 14.70 -21.09 -8.69
C THR A 142 15.64 -22.00 -7.90
N GLY A 143 15.09 -22.88 -7.03
CA GLY A 143 15.88 -23.78 -6.18
C GLY A 143 16.71 -23.07 -5.11
N LYS A 144 16.30 -21.86 -4.71
CA LYS A 144 16.99 -21.02 -3.72
C LYS A 144 16.36 -21.09 -2.32
N TRP A 145 15.11 -21.55 -2.21
CA TRP A 145 14.36 -21.61 -0.95
C TRP A 145 15.14 -22.23 0.20
N GLU A 146 15.70 -23.42 0.01
CA GLU A 146 16.46 -24.12 1.06
C GLU A 146 17.66 -23.32 1.57
N ARG A 147 18.39 -22.64 0.67
CA ARG A 147 19.52 -21.80 1.07
C ARG A 147 19.04 -20.60 1.90
N VAL A 148 17.95 -19.98 1.51
CA VAL A 148 17.37 -18.83 2.20
C VAL A 148 16.87 -19.22 3.59
N ARG A 149 16.16 -20.34 3.71
CA ARG A 149 15.67 -20.90 4.98
C ARG A 149 16.80 -21.20 5.96
N VAL A 150 17.91 -21.78 5.48
CA VAL A 150 19.09 -22.04 6.31
C VAL A 150 19.76 -20.74 6.72
N ALA A 151 19.97 -19.80 5.79
CA ALA A 151 20.57 -18.49 6.08
C ALA A 151 19.73 -17.63 7.05
N TYR A 152 18.43 -17.88 7.18
CA TYR A 152 17.56 -17.22 8.16
C TYR A 152 17.81 -17.70 9.60
N GLN A 153 18.33 -18.92 9.78
CA GLN A 153 18.59 -19.54 11.09
C GLN A 153 19.98 -19.24 11.65
N GLU A 154 20.88 -18.67 10.84
CA GLU A 154 22.26 -18.31 11.22
C GLU A 154 22.35 -16.87 11.76
#